data_AF-A0A741AIL3-F1
#
_entry.id   AF-A0A741AIL3-F1
#
_cell.length_a   1.000
_cell.length_b   1.000
_cell.length_c   1.000
_cell.angle_alpha   90.00
_cell.angle_beta   90.00
_cell.angle_gamma   90.00
#
_symmetry.space_group_name_H-M   'P 1'
#
loop_
_entity.id
_entity.type
_entity.pdbx_description
1 polymer ?
#
loop_
_entity_poly.entity_id
_entity_poly.type
_entity_poly.pdbx_seq_one_letter_code
_entity_poly.pdbx_strand_id
1 'polypeptide(L)'
;MQKYALHAYPLMALVVATLTGCAWIPSKPLVQGATTAQPIPGPVPVANGSIFQSAQPINYGYQPLFEDRRPRNIGDTLTIVLQENVSASKSSSANASRDGKTSFGFDTVPRYLQGLFGNSRADMEASGGNSFNGKGGANASNTFSGTLTVTVDQVLANGNLHVVGEKQIAINQGTEFIRFSGVVNPRTISGSNSVPSTQVADARIEYVGNGYINEAQNMGWLQRFFLNLSPM
;
A
#
# COMPACT_ATOMS: atom_id res chain seq x y z
N MET A 1 24.56 2.43 50.74
CA MET A 1 24.36 2.81 49.31
C MET A 1 23.92 1.62 48.44
N GLN A 2 23.08 0.69 48.96
CA GLN A 2 22.85 -0.62 48.31
C GLN A 2 21.38 -0.85 47.90
N LYS A 3 20.48 0.07 48.25
CA LYS A 3 19.03 -0.04 47.97
C LYS A 3 18.62 0.45 46.58
N TYR A 4 19.44 1.27 45.91
CA TYR A 4 19.14 1.79 44.56
C TYR A 4 19.46 0.78 43.45
N ALA A 5 20.41 -0.14 43.67
CA ALA A 5 20.81 -1.13 42.66
C ALA A 5 19.71 -2.17 42.37
N LEU A 6 18.90 -2.52 43.38
CA LEU A 6 17.86 -3.56 43.28
C LEU A 6 16.62 -3.09 42.49
N HIS A 7 16.40 -1.78 42.37
CA HIS A 7 15.35 -1.20 41.51
C HIS A 7 15.85 -0.75 40.14
N ALA A 8 17.17 -0.64 39.94
CA ALA A 8 17.77 -0.30 38.64
C ALA A 8 17.68 -1.46 37.63
N TYR A 9 17.82 -2.71 38.09
CA TYR A 9 17.71 -3.91 37.26
C TYR A 9 16.34 -4.11 36.56
N PRO A 10 15.18 -4.01 37.26
CA PRO A 10 13.88 -4.17 36.59
C PRO A 10 13.59 -3.03 35.60
N LEU A 11 14.07 -1.81 35.88
CA LEU A 11 13.89 -0.65 35.02
C LEU A 11 14.76 -0.76 33.75
N MET A 12 15.98 -1.26 33.87
CA MET A 12 16.88 -1.56 32.74
C MET A 12 16.36 -2.72 31.88
N ALA A 13 15.77 -3.75 32.48
CA ALA A 13 15.14 -4.85 31.76
C ALA A 13 13.89 -4.42 30.97
N LEU A 14 13.09 -3.50 31.52
CA LEU A 14 11.93 -2.93 30.85
C LEU A 14 12.34 -2.07 29.64
N VAL A 15 13.43 -1.30 29.76
CA VAL A 15 13.99 -0.51 28.65
C VAL A 15 14.51 -1.41 27.52
N VAL A 16 15.23 -2.48 27.84
CA VAL A 16 15.71 -3.46 26.84
C VAL A 16 14.55 -4.20 26.16
N ALA A 17 13.48 -4.52 26.89
CA ALA A 17 12.28 -5.14 26.32
C ALA A 17 11.51 -4.21 25.36
N THR A 18 11.56 -2.89 25.56
CA THR A 18 10.96 -1.92 24.64
C THR A 18 11.79 -1.68 23.37
N LEU A 19 13.08 -2.02 23.37
CA LEU A 19 14.00 -1.83 22.25
C LEU A 19 13.97 -2.98 21.22
N THR A 20 13.39 -4.13 21.54
CA THR A 20 13.27 -5.27 20.61
C THR A 20 12.01 -5.23 19.75
N GLY A 21 11.24 -4.15 19.81
CA GLY A 21 10.07 -3.93 18.95
C GLY A 21 10.47 -3.52 17.54
N CYS A 22 11.07 -4.43 16.77
CA CYS A 22 11.19 -4.27 15.32
C CYS A 22 9.78 -4.29 14.71
N ALA A 23 9.14 -3.12 14.64
CA ALA A 23 7.90 -2.95 13.92
C ALA A 23 8.19 -2.96 12.41
N TRP A 24 8.43 -4.16 11.88
CA TRP A 24 8.31 -4.44 10.45
C TRP A 24 6.84 -4.26 10.08
N ILE A 25 6.52 -3.19 9.35
CA ILE A 25 5.19 -3.00 8.76
C ILE A 25 5.30 -3.57 7.34
N PRO A 26 4.82 -4.80 7.08
CA PRO A 26 4.84 -5.34 5.74
C PRO A 26 3.89 -4.51 4.86
N SER A 27 4.41 -3.95 3.77
CA SER A 27 3.58 -3.41 2.70
C SER A 27 2.84 -4.57 2.02
N LYS A 28 1.51 -4.49 1.96
CA LYS A 28 0.72 -5.48 1.20
C LYS A 28 0.81 -5.12 -0.29
N PRO A 29 1.22 -6.04 -1.18
CA PRO A 29 1.24 -5.76 -2.60
C PRO A 29 -0.17 -5.52 -3.13
N LEU A 30 -0.30 -4.56 -4.05
CA LEU A 30 -1.59 -4.19 -4.65
C LEU A 30 -2.07 -5.25 -5.65
N VAL A 31 -1.14 -5.86 -6.37
CA VAL A 31 -1.38 -6.98 -7.29
C VAL A 31 -1.19 -8.29 -6.52
N GLN A 32 -2.27 -9.06 -6.39
CA GLN A 32 -2.30 -10.30 -5.60
C GLN A 32 -2.37 -11.50 -6.55
N GLY A 33 -1.60 -12.55 -6.26
CA GLY A 33 -1.63 -13.81 -7.03
C GLY A 33 -0.53 -13.95 -8.07
N ALA A 34 -0.71 -14.87 -9.00
CA ALA A 34 0.24 -15.14 -10.07
C ALA A 34 0.24 -13.99 -11.10
N THR A 35 1.41 -13.49 -11.46
CA THR A 35 1.58 -12.38 -12.43
C THR A 35 1.79 -12.87 -13.86
N THR A 36 1.64 -14.17 -14.10
CA THR A 36 1.74 -14.81 -15.41
C THR A 36 0.81 -16.01 -15.45
N ALA A 37 0.09 -16.15 -16.55
CA ALA A 37 -0.76 -17.30 -16.83
C ALA A 37 -0.09 -18.19 -17.88
N GLN A 38 -0.07 -19.49 -17.61
CA GLN A 38 0.31 -20.47 -18.62
C GLN A 38 -0.92 -20.83 -19.45
N PRO A 39 -0.78 -21.00 -20.77
CA PRO A 39 -1.89 -21.44 -21.59
C PRO A 39 -2.38 -22.83 -21.13
N ILE A 40 -3.70 -22.98 -21.02
CA ILE A 40 -4.30 -24.27 -20.65
C ILE A 40 -4.17 -25.22 -21.86
N PRO A 41 -3.65 -26.45 -21.68
CA PRO A 41 -3.61 -27.43 -22.76
C PRO A 41 -5.02 -27.65 -23.34
N GLY A 42 -5.14 -27.51 -24.66
CA GLY A 42 -6.41 -27.70 -25.35
C GLY A 42 -6.96 -29.12 -25.17
N PRO A 43 -8.29 -29.32 -25.32
CA PRO A 43 -8.89 -30.64 -25.25
C PRO A 43 -8.25 -31.58 -26.28
N VAL A 44 -7.94 -32.80 -25.84
CA VAL A 44 -7.36 -33.82 -26.72
C VAL A 44 -8.37 -34.18 -27.83
N PRO A 45 -7.93 -34.27 -29.09
CA PRO A 45 -8.83 -34.63 -30.18
C PRO A 45 -9.38 -36.05 -29.96
N VAL A 46 -10.70 -36.20 -30.13
CA VAL A 46 -11.38 -37.49 -30.00
C VAL A 46 -11.27 -38.23 -31.33
N ALA A 47 -10.72 -39.44 -31.32
CA ALA A 47 -10.62 -40.28 -32.52
C ALA A 47 -12.01 -40.86 -32.89
N ASN A 48 -12.83 -40.05 -33.55
CA ASN A 48 -14.18 -40.39 -34.00
C ASN A 48 -14.26 -40.74 -35.51
N GLY A 49 -13.12 -40.79 -36.20
CA GLY A 49 -13.04 -41.08 -37.64
C GLY A 49 -13.45 -39.92 -38.57
N SER A 50 -13.86 -38.77 -38.04
CA SER A 50 -14.11 -37.57 -38.86
C SER A 50 -12.84 -36.74 -39.04
N ILE A 51 -12.66 -36.19 -40.25
CA ILE A 51 -11.59 -35.21 -40.54
C ILE A 51 -11.86 -33.90 -39.77
N PHE A 52 -13.14 -33.55 -39.59
CA PHE A 52 -13.53 -32.39 -38.80
C PHE A 52 -13.49 -32.74 -37.31
N GLN A 53 -12.68 -32.02 -36.53
CA GLN A 53 -12.78 -32.04 -35.06
C GLN A 53 -13.31 -30.70 -34.57
N SER A 54 -14.33 -30.72 -33.72
CA SER A 54 -14.84 -29.52 -33.07
C SER A 54 -13.83 -28.91 -32.08
N ALA A 55 -12.92 -29.73 -31.56
CA ALA A 55 -11.79 -29.35 -30.72
C ALA A 55 -10.49 -29.66 -31.46
N GLN A 56 -10.08 -28.77 -32.37
CA GLN A 56 -8.75 -28.86 -32.98
C GLN A 56 -7.72 -28.33 -31.98
N PRO A 57 -6.69 -29.10 -31.62
CA PRO A 57 -5.65 -28.68 -30.67
C PRO A 57 -4.67 -27.64 -31.24
N ILE A 58 -4.91 -27.14 -32.47
CA ILE A 58 -3.89 -26.40 -33.22
C ILE A 58 -3.73 -24.96 -32.72
N ASN A 59 -4.74 -24.34 -32.09
CA ASN A 59 -4.60 -23.11 -31.27
C ASN A 59 -5.99 -22.76 -30.68
N TYR A 60 -6.14 -22.90 -29.36
CA TYR A 60 -7.18 -22.28 -28.52
C TYR A 60 -8.50 -21.85 -29.21
N GLY A 61 -9.40 -22.81 -29.44
CA GLY A 61 -10.80 -22.51 -29.79
C GLY A 61 -11.06 -21.97 -31.20
N TYR A 62 -12.21 -21.33 -31.37
CA TYR A 62 -12.70 -20.81 -32.65
C TYR A 62 -11.82 -19.65 -33.14
N GLN A 63 -11.02 -19.90 -34.18
CA GLN A 63 -10.26 -18.87 -34.89
C GLN A 63 -11.06 -18.36 -36.09
N PRO A 64 -11.56 -17.11 -36.07
CA PRO A 64 -12.23 -16.54 -37.22
C PRO A 64 -11.22 -16.35 -38.37
N LEU A 65 -11.55 -16.89 -39.56
CA LEU A 65 -10.70 -16.79 -40.76
C LEU A 65 -10.64 -15.38 -41.36
N PHE A 66 -11.60 -14.52 -41.01
CA PHE A 66 -11.81 -13.20 -41.62
C PHE A 66 -11.86 -12.05 -40.59
N GLU A 67 -11.49 -12.31 -39.33
CA GLU A 67 -11.43 -11.28 -38.30
C GLU A 67 -9.98 -11.11 -37.82
N ASP A 68 -9.61 -9.89 -37.47
CA ASP A 68 -8.31 -9.62 -36.86
C ASP A 68 -8.13 -10.44 -35.58
N ARG A 69 -6.92 -10.97 -35.40
CA ARG A 69 -6.57 -11.79 -34.24
C ARG A 69 -6.54 -10.93 -32.99
N ARG A 70 -7.61 -11.02 -32.21
CA ARG A 70 -7.73 -10.40 -30.88
C ARG A 70 -7.62 -11.45 -29.77
N PRO A 71 -7.02 -11.10 -28.63
CA PRO A 71 -7.02 -11.91 -27.41
C PRO A 71 -8.45 -12.29 -27.00
N ARG A 72 -8.69 -13.58 -26.77
CA ARG A 72 -9.97 -14.14 -26.33
C ARG A 72 -9.84 -15.30 -25.36
N ASN A 73 -8.66 -15.92 -25.30
CA ASN A 73 -8.40 -17.12 -24.54
C ASN A 73 -7.38 -16.88 -23.44
N ILE A 74 -7.41 -17.76 -22.44
CA ILE A 74 -6.40 -17.81 -21.37
C ILE A 74 -5.03 -18.10 -22.00
N GLY A 75 -4.02 -17.32 -21.60
CA GLY A 75 -2.67 -17.37 -22.18
C GLY A 75 -2.45 -16.44 -23.38
N ASP A 76 -3.49 -15.79 -23.91
CA ASP A 76 -3.30 -14.75 -24.92
C ASP A 76 -2.62 -13.51 -24.29
N THR A 77 -1.76 -12.84 -25.05
CA THR A 77 -1.06 -11.63 -24.59
C THR A 77 -1.61 -10.38 -25.23
N LEU A 78 -1.62 -9.27 -24.49
CA LEU A 78 -1.96 -7.94 -25.01
C LEU A 78 -1.12 -6.85 -24.37
N THR A 79 -1.06 -5.71 -25.03
CA THR A 79 -0.23 -4.57 -24.58
C THR A 79 -1.11 -3.55 -23.88
N ILE A 80 -0.83 -3.28 -22.62
CA ILE A 80 -1.42 -2.16 -21.89
C ILE A 80 -0.57 -0.92 -22.12
N VAL A 81 -1.22 0.15 -22.59
CA VAL A 81 -0.61 1.48 -22.67
C VAL A 81 -0.94 2.22 -21.39
N LEU A 82 0.06 2.39 -20.54
CA LEU A 82 -0.05 3.04 -19.24
C LEU A 82 -0.01 4.55 -19.43
N GLN A 83 -1.10 5.22 -19.07
CA GLN A 83 -1.20 6.68 -19.08
C GLN A 83 -1.96 7.14 -17.82
N GLU A 84 -1.26 7.16 -16.70
CA GLU A 84 -1.83 7.52 -15.40
C GLU A 84 -1.36 8.90 -14.97
N ASN A 85 -2.33 9.78 -14.70
CA ASN A 85 -2.10 11.07 -14.06
C ASN A 85 -2.80 11.07 -12.71
N VAL A 86 -2.07 10.71 -11.66
CA VAL A 86 -2.60 10.68 -10.30
C VAL A 86 -2.37 12.05 -9.67
N SER A 87 -3.45 12.80 -9.48
CA SER A 87 -3.46 14.00 -8.66
C SER A 87 -4.21 13.69 -7.36
N ALA A 88 -3.45 13.52 -6.28
CA ALA A 88 -4.01 13.30 -4.95
C ALA A 88 -3.73 14.54 -4.09
N SER A 89 -4.79 15.28 -3.75
CA SER A 89 -4.72 16.33 -2.75
C SER A 89 -5.38 15.83 -1.47
N LYS A 90 -4.61 15.79 -0.38
CA LYS A 90 -5.12 15.51 0.97
C LYS A 90 -4.94 16.76 1.81
N SER A 91 -6.05 17.38 2.18
CA SER A 91 -6.09 18.40 3.23
C SER A 91 -6.42 17.73 4.56
N SER A 92 -5.66 18.07 5.60
CA SER A 92 -5.88 17.65 6.97
C SER A 92 -5.83 18.88 7.85
N SER A 93 -6.96 19.26 8.44
CA SER A 93 -7.02 20.29 9.49
C SER A 93 -7.25 19.62 10.83
N ALA A 94 -6.32 19.84 11.77
CA ALA A 94 -6.41 19.39 13.14
C ALA A 94 -6.48 20.61 14.07
N ASN A 95 -7.63 20.80 14.70
CA ASN A 95 -7.82 21.82 15.72
C ASN A 95 -7.87 21.11 17.09
N ALA A 96 -6.96 21.47 17.99
CA ALA A 96 -6.95 21.00 19.36
C ALA A 96 -6.87 22.21 20.30
N SER A 97 -7.98 22.53 20.96
CA SER A 97 -8.04 23.57 22.00
C SER A 97 -8.08 22.88 23.36
N ARG A 98 -7.10 23.19 24.22
CA ARG A 98 -7.07 22.72 25.60
C ARG A 98 -7.23 23.90 26.53
N ASP A 99 -8.40 23.99 27.16
CA ASP A 99 -8.67 24.90 28.26
C ASP A 99 -8.48 24.16 29.58
N GLY A 100 -7.32 24.38 30.22
CA GLY A 100 -7.00 23.82 31.52
C GLY A 100 -7.25 24.85 32.62
N LYS A 101 -8.38 24.71 33.33
CA LYS A 101 -8.58 25.37 34.64
C LYS A 101 -8.34 24.33 35.72
N THR A 102 -7.16 24.36 36.34
CA THR A 102 -6.87 23.48 37.47
C THR A 102 -6.92 24.32 38.75
N SER A 103 -8.00 24.21 39.49
CA SER A 103 -8.08 24.73 40.86
C SER A 103 -7.41 23.72 41.77
N PHE A 104 -6.14 23.94 42.12
CA PHE A 104 -5.51 23.16 43.18
C PHE A 104 -6.03 23.62 44.53
N GLY A 105 -7.19 23.08 44.95
CA GLY A 105 -7.63 23.16 46.33
C GLY A 105 -6.76 22.25 47.18
N PHE A 106 -5.73 22.81 47.83
CA PHE A 106 -4.85 22.08 48.74
C PHE A 106 -5.54 21.83 50.09
N ASP A 107 -6.66 21.10 50.12
CA ASP A 107 -7.35 20.75 51.37
C ASP A 107 -6.68 19.55 52.08
N THR A 108 -5.82 18.80 51.38
CA THR A 108 -5.15 17.61 51.94
C THR A 108 -3.65 17.59 51.64
N VAL A 109 -2.90 18.64 52.01
CA VAL A 109 -1.44 18.51 52.12
C VAL A 109 -1.15 17.47 53.22
N PRO A 110 -0.42 16.36 52.93
CA PRO A 110 0.06 15.47 53.99
C PRO A 110 0.90 16.27 54.97
N ARG A 111 0.61 16.14 56.28
CA ARG A 111 1.16 16.95 57.39
C ARG A 111 2.69 17.08 57.43
N TYR A 112 3.43 16.29 56.66
CA TYR A 112 4.89 16.32 56.56
C TYR A 112 5.44 17.46 55.67
N LEU A 113 4.63 18.05 54.78
CA LEU A 113 5.05 19.16 53.89
C LEU A 113 4.68 20.55 54.40
N GLN A 114 4.01 20.65 55.55
CA GLN A 114 3.56 21.91 56.16
C GLN A 114 4.70 22.82 56.65
N GLY A 115 5.92 22.27 56.83
CA GLY A 115 7.09 23.06 57.22
C GLY A 115 7.77 23.78 56.05
N LEU A 116 7.50 23.39 54.80
CA LEU A 116 8.16 23.96 53.62
C LEU A 116 7.35 25.11 53.00
N PHE A 117 6.03 25.08 53.16
CA PHE A 117 5.11 26.11 52.70
C PHE A 117 4.46 26.73 53.94
N GLY A 118 4.93 27.92 54.32
CA GLY A 118 4.46 28.65 55.49
C GLY A 118 2.93 28.76 55.53
N ASN A 119 2.43 29.03 56.74
CA ASN A 119 1.05 28.88 57.24
C ASN A 119 -0.08 29.67 56.53
N SER A 120 0.05 29.92 55.24
CA SER A 120 -0.91 30.58 54.37
C SER A 120 -1.41 29.56 53.35
N ARG A 121 -2.71 29.28 53.38
CA ARG A 121 -3.44 28.63 52.30
C ARG A 121 -3.08 29.36 51.00
N ALA A 122 -2.20 28.77 50.20
CA ALA A 122 -1.78 29.31 48.93
C ALA A 122 -2.79 28.81 47.89
N ASP A 123 -3.84 29.60 47.66
CA ASP A 123 -4.72 29.42 46.52
C ASP A 123 -3.91 29.73 45.25
N MET A 124 -3.31 28.70 44.66
CA MET A 124 -2.53 28.82 43.43
C MET A 124 -3.47 28.53 42.25
N GLU A 125 -4.06 29.59 41.70
CA GLU A 125 -4.88 29.49 40.50
C GLU A 125 -3.97 29.52 39.25
N ALA A 126 -3.74 28.34 38.67
CA ALA A 126 -2.97 28.18 37.44
C ALA A 126 -3.95 28.04 36.26
N SER A 127 -4.16 29.14 35.52
CA SER A 127 -4.91 29.13 34.26
C SER A 127 -3.95 29.07 33.08
N GLY A 128 -4.05 28.04 32.26
CA GLY A 128 -3.28 27.89 31.03
C GLY A 128 -4.17 27.42 29.88
N GLY A 129 -4.26 28.21 28.82
CA GLY A 129 -4.94 27.86 27.58
C GLY A 129 -3.92 27.58 26.49
N ASN A 130 -4.00 26.42 25.82
CA ASN A 130 -3.18 26.11 24.66
C ASN A 130 -4.08 25.80 23.47
N SER A 131 -4.08 26.67 22.45
CA SER A 131 -4.79 26.43 21.20
C SER A 131 -3.81 26.00 20.11
N PHE A 132 -3.99 24.80 19.58
CA PHE A 132 -3.25 24.28 18.43
C PHE A 132 -4.15 24.28 17.20
N ASN A 133 -3.70 24.92 16.13
CA ASN A 133 -4.35 24.95 14.83
C ASN A 133 -3.35 24.47 13.78
N GLY A 134 -3.39 23.18 13.47
CA GLY A 134 -2.55 22.54 12.48
C GLY A 134 -3.29 22.41 11.16
N LYS A 135 -2.79 23.06 10.10
CA LYS A 135 -3.22 22.84 8.72
C LYS A 135 -2.11 22.10 7.97
N GLY A 136 -2.39 20.88 7.54
CA GLY A 136 -1.54 20.10 6.65
C GLY A 136 -2.18 19.99 5.28
N GLY A 137 -1.47 20.40 4.23
CA GLY A 137 -1.83 20.12 2.85
C GLY A 137 -0.77 19.22 2.23
N ALA A 138 -1.16 18.04 1.75
CA ALA A 138 -0.31 17.16 0.97
C ALA A 138 -0.87 17.10 -0.45
N ASN A 139 -0.13 17.66 -1.40
CA ASN A 139 -0.42 17.51 -2.83
C ASN A 139 0.62 16.53 -3.41
N ALA A 140 0.15 15.42 -3.96
CA ALA A 140 0.96 14.47 -4.71
C ALA A 140 0.50 14.46 -6.16
N SER A 141 1.40 14.88 -7.06
CA SER A 141 1.20 14.80 -8.51
C SER A 141 2.19 13.80 -9.09
N ASN A 142 1.70 12.64 -9.49
CA ASN A 142 2.51 11.58 -10.07
C ASN A 142 1.98 11.28 -11.47
N THR A 143 2.85 11.43 -12.48
CA THR A 143 2.58 11.01 -13.85
C THR A 143 3.33 9.70 -14.10
N PHE A 144 2.61 8.70 -14.57
CA PHE A 144 3.17 7.40 -14.93
C PHE A 144 2.78 7.06 -16.38
N SER A 145 3.80 6.93 -17.22
CA SER A 145 3.66 6.63 -18.65
C SER A 145 4.54 5.46 -19.05
N GLY A 146 4.02 4.58 -19.90
CA GLY A 146 4.76 3.42 -20.38
C GLY A 146 3.90 2.40 -21.10
N THR A 147 4.50 1.28 -21.48
CA THR A 147 3.77 0.12 -22.02
C THR A 147 4.19 -1.14 -21.29
N LEU A 148 3.20 -2.02 -21.07
CA LEU A 148 3.38 -3.29 -20.39
C LEU A 148 2.60 -4.37 -21.12
N THR A 149 3.29 -5.44 -21.52
CA THR A 149 2.63 -6.64 -22.05
C THR A 149 2.09 -7.48 -20.89
N VAL A 150 0.82 -7.83 -20.97
CA VAL A 150 0.10 -8.64 -19.99
C VAL A 150 -0.44 -9.90 -20.66
N THR A 151 -0.75 -10.90 -19.85
CA THR A 151 -1.33 -12.17 -20.28
C THR A 151 -2.74 -12.30 -19.70
N VAL A 152 -3.65 -12.89 -20.46
CA VAL A 152 -4.99 -13.26 -19.98
C VAL A 152 -4.86 -14.44 -19.02
N ASP A 153 -5.24 -14.23 -17.77
CA ASP A 153 -5.27 -15.24 -16.72
C ASP A 153 -6.60 -16.00 -16.69
N GLN A 154 -7.69 -15.27 -16.88
CA GLN A 154 -9.02 -15.87 -16.86
C GLN A 154 -9.95 -15.16 -17.84
N VAL A 155 -10.82 -15.94 -18.48
CA VAL A 155 -12.00 -15.41 -19.19
C VAL A 155 -13.18 -15.43 -18.22
N LEU A 156 -13.73 -14.25 -17.93
CA LEU A 156 -14.88 -14.07 -17.05
C LEU A 156 -16.17 -14.56 -17.73
N ALA A 157 -17.19 -14.87 -16.94
CA ALA A 157 -18.47 -15.41 -17.43
C ALA A 157 -19.19 -14.49 -18.43
N ASN A 158 -18.94 -13.19 -18.38
CA ASN A 158 -19.46 -12.19 -19.31
C ASN A 158 -18.63 -12.01 -20.59
N GLY A 159 -17.53 -12.77 -20.74
CA GLY A 159 -16.60 -12.69 -21.86
C GLY A 159 -15.51 -11.62 -21.73
N ASN A 160 -15.43 -10.92 -20.59
CA ASN A 160 -14.29 -10.04 -20.30
C ASN A 160 -13.05 -10.87 -19.94
N LEU A 161 -11.87 -10.26 -20.08
CA LEU A 161 -10.58 -10.90 -19.83
C LEU A 161 -9.99 -10.33 -18.55
N HIS A 162 -9.77 -11.17 -17.54
CA HIS A 162 -8.89 -10.84 -16.43
C HIS A 162 -7.45 -10.97 -16.91
N VAL A 163 -6.68 -9.90 -16.82
CA VAL A 163 -5.31 -9.82 -17.32
C VAL A 163 -4.35 -9.53 -16.19
N VAL A 164 -3.19 -10.16 -16.24
CA VAL A 164 -2.10 -9.97 -15.28
C VAL A 164 -0.78 -9.89 -16.03
N GLY A 165 0.13 -9.06 -15.54
CA GLY A 165 1.47 -8.99 -16.09
C GLY A 165 2.45 -8.36 -15.12
N GLU A 166 3.71 -8.76 -15.24
CA GLU A 166 4.80 -8.18 -14.50
C GLU A 166 5.98 -7.93 -15.44
N LYS A 167 6.58 -6.75 -15.33
CA LYS A 167 7.84 -6.39 -15.99
C LYS A 167 8.87 -6.12 -14.90
N GLN A 168 9.91 -6.94 -14.90
CA GLN A 168 11.07 -6.78 -14.02
C GLN A 168 12.20 -6.08 -14.78
N ILE A 169 12.78 -5.07 -14.18
CA ILE A 169 13.92 -4.33 -14.75
C ILE A 169 15.01 -4.27 -13.69
N ALA A 170 16.19 -4.80 -14.00
CA ALA A 170 17.37 -4.64 -13.16
C ALA A 170 18.06 -3.32 -13.51
N ILE A 171 18.18 -2.40 -12.55
CA ILE A 171 18.85 -1.10 -12.74
C ILE A 171 19.92 -0.94 -11.65
N ASN A 172 21.18 -0.79 -12.07
CA ASN A 172 22.34 -0.69 -11.19
C ASN A 172 22.44 -1.86 -10.18
N GLN A 173 22.06 -1.60 -8.92
CA GLN A 173 22.17 -2.50 -7.77
C GLN A 173 20.80 -2.86 -7.19
N GLY A 174 19.72 -2.54 -7.91
CA GLY A 174 18.33 -2.81 -7.51
C GLY A 174 17.52 -3.45 -8.61
N THR A 175 16.36 -4.00 -8.20
CA THR A 175 15.36 -4.57 -9.10
C THR A 175 14.07 -3.79 -8.97
N GLU A 176 13.55 -3.33 -10.10
CA GLU A 176 12.28 -2.65 -10.20
C GLU A 176 11.23 -3.58 -10.81
N PHE A 177 10.05 -3.61 -10.19
CA PHE A 177 8.92 -4.41 -10.62
C PHE A 177 7.77 -3.46 -10.99
N ILE A 178 7.27 -3.61 -12.22
CA ILE A 178 6.01 -3.01 -12.64
C ILE A 178 5.00 -4.14 -12.76
N ARG A 179 4.00 -4.16 -11.89
CA ARG A 179 2.91 -5.14 -11.91
C ARG A 179 1.62 -4.48 -12.33
N PHE A 180 0.84 -5.23 -13.09
CA PHE A 180 -0.48 -4.82 -13.56
C PHE A 180 -1.47 -5.96 -13.40
N SER A 181 -2.67 -5.63 -12.94
CA SER A 181 -3.82 -6.51 -13.04
C SER A 181 -5.08 -5.71 -13.35
N GLY A 182 -6.02 -6.29 -14.08
CA GLY A 182 -7.31 -5.65 -14.32
C GLY A 182 -8.21 -6.48 -15.21
N VAL A 183 -9.37 -5.93 -15.53
CA VAL A 183 -10.38 -6.57 -16.39
C VAL A 183 -10.54 -5.78 -17.68
N VAL A 184 -10.23 -6.42 -18.80
CA VAL A 184 -10.27 -5.85 -20.15
C VAL A 184 -11.50 -6.38 -20.89
N ASN A 185 -12.20 -5.49 -21.58
CA ASN A 185 -13.23 -5.89 -22.53
C ASN A 185 -12.57 -6.19 -23.89
N PRO A 186 -12.72 -7.39 -24.48
CA PRO A 186 -12.14 -7.71 -25.79
C PRO A 186 -12.50 -6.73 -26.92
N ARG A 187 -13.64 -6.03 -26.79
CA ARG A 187 -14.11 -5.05 -27.78
C ARG A 187 -13.29 -3.75 -27.77
N THR A 188 -12.68 -3.39 -26.64
CA THR A 188 -11.85 -2.17 -26.52
C THR A 188 -10.41 -2.40 -26.97
N ILE A 189 -10.04 -3.65 -27.27
CA ILE A 189 -8.73 -4.00 -27.83
C ILE A 189 -8.62 -3.45 -29.25
N SER A 190 -7.59 -2.65 -29.50
CA SER A 190 -7.29 -2.12 -30.83
C SER A 190 -6.85 -3.22 -31.80
N GLY A 191 -6.80 -2.92 -33.10
CA GLY A 191 -6.27 -3.85 -34.11
C GLY A 191 -4.78 -4.21 -33.91
N SER A 192 -4.05 -3.44 -33.10
CA SER A 192 -2.65 -3.73 -32.73
C SER A 192 -2.51 -4.43 -31.37
N ASN A 193 -3.58 -5.04 -30.85
CA ASN A 193 -3.61 -5.73 -29.56
C ASN A 193 -3.19 -4.84 -28.38
N SER A 194 -3.58 -3.57 -28.43
CA SER A 194 -3.31 -2.59 -27.39
C SER A 194 -4.58 -2.02 -26.73
N VAL A 195 -4.50 -1.74 -25.44
CA VAL A 195 -5.57 -1.12 -24.64
C VAL A 195 -4.99 -0.03 -23.74
N PRO A 196 -5.55 1.19 -23.74
CA PRO A 196 -5.18 2.21 -22.76
C PRO A 196 -5.58 1.79 -21.34
N SER A 197 -4.74 2.05 -20.34
CA SER A 197 -5.02 1.72 -18.93
C SER A 197 -6.31 2.35 -18.41
N THR A 198 -6.70 3.52 -18.95
CA THR A 198 -7.96 4.21 -18.63
C THR A 198 -9.22 3.47 -19.07
N GLN A 199 -9.10 2.49 -19.96
CA GLN A 199 -10.21 1.65 -20.45
C GLN A 199 -10.24 0.26 -19.80
N VAL A 200 -9.41 0.03 -18.78
CA VAL A 200 -9.35 -1.22 -18.04
C VAL A 200 -10.11 -1.07 -16.72
N ALA A 201 -11.05 -1.97 -16.46
CA ALA A 201 -11.79 -2.00 -15.21
C ALA A 201 -10.95 -2.60 -14.08
N ASP A 202 -11.11 -2.10 -12.86
CA ASP A 202 -10.37 -2.52 -11.66
C ASP A 202 -8.85 -2.59 -11.89
N ALA A 203 -8.31 -1.65 -12.67
CA ALA A 203 -6.89 -1.57 -12.98
C ALA A 203 -6.09 -1.30 -11.70
N ARG A 204 -5.18 -2.23 -11.38
CA ARG A 204 -4.21 -2.10 -10.30
C ARG A 204 -2.83 -2.04 -10.92
N ILE A 205 -2.14 -0.96 -10.62
CA ILE A 205 -0.82 -0.67 -11.16
C ILE A 205 0.09 -0.48 -9.95
N GLU A 206 1.12 -1.31 -9.88
CA GLU A 206 2.09 -1.29 -8.79
C GLU A 206 3.49 -1.09 -9.37
N TYR A 207 4.16 -0.04 -8.92
CA TYR A 207 5.57 0.19 -9.19
C TYR A 207 6.34 0.03 -7.88
N VAL A 208 7.17 -1.01 -7.79
CA VAL A 208 7.98 -1.32 -6.61
C VAL A 208 9.45 -1.35 -6.99
N GLY A 209 10.20 -0.37 -6.51
CA GLY A 209 11.66 -0.36 -6.58
C GLY A 209 12.27 -0.93 -5.31
N ASN A 210 13.05 -2.00 -5.42
CA ASN A 210 13.85 -2.53 -4.33
C ASN A 210 15.29 -1.97 -4.47
N GLY A 211 15.63 -0.95 -3.67
CA GLY A 211 16.96 -0.31 -3.66
C GLY A 211 17.19 0.60 -2.45
N TYR A 212 18.46 0.92 -2.17
CA TYR A 212 18.92 1.64 -0.95
C TYR A 212 18.22 2.98 -0.66
N ILE A 213 17.66 3.63 -1.68
CA ILE A 213 16.97 4.93 -1.54
C ILE A 213 15.60 4.76 -0.87
N ASN A 214 14.93 3.61 -1.03
CA ASN A 214 13.62 3.36 -0.42
C ASN A 214 13.72 3.21 1.10
N GLU A 215 14.77 2.53 1.59
CA GLU A 215 15.00 2.31 3.02
C GLU A 215 15.20 3.63 3.80
N ALA A 216 15.86 4.62 3.18
CA ALA A 216 16.09 5.93 3.79
C ALA A 216 14.81 6.78 3.95
N GLN A 217 13.74 6.50 3.20
CA GLN A 217 12.47 7.23 3.28
C GLN A 217 11.54 6.71 4.38
N ASN A 218 11.83 5.53 4.94
CA ASN A 218 11.04 4.98 6.03
C ASN A 218 11.45 5.65 7.35
N MET A 219 10.56 6.51 7.86
CA MET A 219 10.74 7.16 9.15
C MET A 219 10.95 6.14 10.28
N GLY A 220 12.07 6.26 10.98
CA GLY A 220 12.43 5.36 12.09
C GLY A 220 11.41 5.37 13.22
N TRP A 221 11.34 4.25 13.93
CA TRP A 221 10.36 4.03 15.02
C TRP A 221 10.43 5.10 16.12
N LEU A 222 11.63 5.57 16.46
CA LEU A 222 11.85 6.58 17.50
C LEU A 222 11.24 7.93 17.11
N GLN A 223 11.40 8.32 15.85
CA GLN A 223 10.86 9.58 15.33
C GLN A 223 9.32 9.56 15.31
N ARG A 224 8.72 8.39 15.01
CA ARG A 224 7.26 8.18 15.10
C ARG A 224 6.73 8.21 16.54
N PHE A 225 7.49 7.68 17.50
CA PHE A 225 7.14 7.73 18.91
C PHE A 225 7.01 9.17 19.43
N PHE A 226 8.00 10.02 19.14
CA PHE A 226 7.95 11.43 19.55
C PHE A 226 6.83 12.22 18.87
N LEU A 227 6.53 11.94 17.60
CA LEU A 227 5.41 12.55 16.89
C LEU A 227 4.03 12.15 17.45
N ASN A 228 3.90 10.93 17.98
CA ASN A 228 2.63 10.45 18.55
C ASN A 228 2.46 10.88 20.02
N LEU A 229 3.56 10.98 20.79
CA LEU A 229 3.53 11.37 22.21
C LEU A 229 3.38 12.88 22.41
N SER A 230 3.95 13.70 21.53
CA SER A 230 3.81 15.16 21.57
C SER A 230 3.83 15.75 20.15
N PRO A 231 2.66 15.91 19.50
CA PRO A 231 2.58 16.72 18.29
C PRO A 231 2.84 18.18 18.71
N MET A 232 4.01 18.71 18.36
CA MET A 232 4.30 20.15 18.43
C MET A 232 3.56 20.89 17.32
#